data_AF-A0A1F6CF41-F1
#
_entry.id   AF-A0A1F6CF41-F1
#
_cell.length_a   1.000
_cell.length_b   1.000
_cell.length_c   1.000
_cell.angle_alpha   90.00
_cell.angle_beta   90.00
_cell.angle_gamma   90.00
#
_symmetry.space_group_name_H-M   'P 1'
#
loop_
_entity.id
_entity.type
_entity.pdbx_description
1 polymer ?
#
loop_
_entity_poly.entity_id
_entity_poly.type
_entity_poly.pdbx_seq_one_letter_code
_entity_poly.pdbx_strand_id
1 'polypeptide(L)'
;MIGQTEQKVKSNPRLATFAIGDPDDRLSIAHAMAEGYRIALDGDGTAEVLKADGTAYHVVNFECDCPDRQGRGGSYAGHCKHEIYVSQLRPCELCGGIMALGEFLTAFGKTVRRFECESCGNARDFDLVKGERRVKRYGKPLDEKEAHKVCQAAIYDARWKDADRYVWDALKVRPDIAPAMAERLYQAKMNRLADEVAGRYGLKAEAQAAD
;
A
#
# COMPACT_ATOMS: atom_id res chain seq x y z
N MET A 1 32.51 -18.73 43.43
CA MET A 1 32.07 -19.11 42.07
C MET A 1 30.78 -18.36 41.78
N ILE A 2 30.87 -17.23 41.07
CA ILE A 2 29.69 -16.45 40.69
C ILE A 2 29.22 -17.04 39.35
N GLY A 3 28.10 -17.76 39.39
CA GLY A 3 27.49 -18.33 38.20
C GLY A 3 27.05 -17.21 37.27
N GLN A 4 27.77 -17.04 36.16
CA GLN A 4 27.34 -16.21 35.06
C GLN A 4 26.05 -16.83 34.52
N THR A 5 24.92 -16.21 34.84
CA THR A 5 23.64 -16.56 34.24
C THR A 5 23.72 -16.07 32.80
N GLU A 6 23.92 -17.00 31.86
CA GLU A 6 23.87 -16.73 30.43
C GLU A 6 22.52 -16.07 30.12
N GLN A 7 22.54 -14.76 29.89
CA GLN A 7 21.42 -14.07 29.28
C GLN A 7 21.30 -14.62 27.86
N LYS A 8 20.40 -15.59 27.67
CA LYS A 8 19.88 -16.00 26.36
C LYS A 8 19.38 -14.74 25.65
N VAL A 9 20.21 -14.17 24.78
CA VAL A 9 19.83 -13.09 23.87
C VAL A 9 18.69 -13.63 23.02
N LYS A 10 17.50 -13.05 23.25
CA LYS A 10 16.23 -13.50 22.68
C LYS A 10 16.28 -13.40 21.16
N SER A 11 15.93 -14.53 20.53
CA SER A 11 15.18 -14.72 19.28
C SER A 11 15.17 -13.56 18.28
N ASN A 12 15.59 -13.85 17.05
CA ASN A 12 15.34 -13.02 15.87
C ASN A 12 13.97 -12.33 15.95
N PRO A 13 13.90 -11.00 15.75
CA PRO A 13 12.62 -10.29 15.76
C PRO A 13 11.67 -10.94 14.75
N ARG A 14 10.46 -11.28 15.18
CA ARG A 14 9.42 -11.75 14.26
C ARG A 14 9.11 -10.60 13.29
N LEU A 15 9.19 -10.88 12.00
CA LEU A 15 8.73 -9.94 10.98
C LEU A 15 7.26 -9.63 11.23
N ALA A 16 6.89 -8.35 11.20
CA ALA A 16 5.50 -7.92 11.29
C ALA A 16 4.82 -8.16 9.93
N THR A 17 4.33 -9.38 9.71
CA THR A 17 3.53 -9.75 8.54
C THR A 17 2.10 -10.02 8.97
N PHE A 18 1.13 -9.53 8.21
CA PHE A 18 -0.29 -9.77 8.45
C PHE A 18 -1.04 -9.99 7.14
N ALA A 19 -2.05 -10.84 7.15
CA ALA A 19 -3.03 -10.97 6.09
C ALA A 19 -4.10 -9.87 6.22
N ILE A 20 -4.32 -9.11 5.15
CA ILE A 20 -5.26 -7.98 5.16
C ILE A 20 -6.69 -8.52 5.22
N GLY A 21 -7.49 -8.01 6.17
CA GLY A 21 -8.89 -8.40 6.30
C GLY A 21 -9.11 -9.78 6.93
N ASP A 22 -8.06 -10.49 7.32
CA ASP A 22 -8.15 -11.81 7.94
C ASP A 22 -8.52 -11.67 9.44
N PRO A 23 -9.67 -12.19 9.90
CA PRO A 23 -10.05 -12.16 11.31
C PRO A 23 -9.30 -13.19 12.18
N ASP A 24 -8.59 -14.15 11.60
CA ASP A 24 -7.80 -15.15 12.34
C ASP A 24 -6.33 -14.72 12.50
N ASP A 25 -5.86 -13.76 11.70
CA ASP A 25 -4.52 -13.19 11.82
C ASP A 25 -4.45 -12.19 12.97
N ARG A 26 -3.73 -12.56 14.04
CA ARG A 26 -3.56 -11.75 15.25
C ARG A 26 -3.00 -10.34 15.04
N LEU A 27 -2.35 -10.08 13.91
CA LEU A 27 -1.80 -8.76 13.57
C LEU A 27 -2.72 -7.96 12.63
N SER A 28 -3.76 -8.57 12.07
CA SER A 28 -4.77 -7.89 11.27
C SER A 28 -5.68 -7.02 12.12
N ILE A 29 -6.08 -5.88 11.57
CA ILE A 29 -7.09 -5.01 12.18
C ILE A 29 -8.46 -5.70 12.27
N ALA A 30 -8.78 -6.57 11.31
CA ALA A 30 -10.03 -7.34 11.32
C ALA A 30 -10.11 -8.27 12.53
N HIS A 31 -9.00 -8.94 12.88
CA HIS A 31 -8.91 -9.75 14.10
C HIS A 31 -9.12 -8.90 15.36
N ALA A 32 -8.47 -7.74 15.46
CA ALA A 32 -8.64 -6.86 16.62
C ALA A 32 -10.12 -6.45 16.79
N MET A 33 -10.80 -6.07 15.71
CA MET A 33 -12.22 -5.72 15.74
C MET A 33 -13.11 -6.92 16.11
N ALA A 34 -12.79 -8.12 15.60
CA ALA A 34 -13.50 -9.35 15.94
C ALA A 34 -13.37 -9.72 17.44
N GLU A 35 -12.21 -9.47 18.03
CA GLU A 35 -11.93 -9.64 19.47
C GLU A 35 -12.55 -8.51 20.34
N GLY A 36 -13.29 -7.58 19.73
CA GLY A 36 -14.00 -6.52 20.46
C GLY A 36 -13.15 -5.30 20.81
N TYR A 37 -11.99 -5.13 20.18
CA TYR A 37 -11.24 -3.88 20.30
C TYR A 37 -12.00 -2.72 19.65
N ARG A 38 -11.95 -1.55 20.27
CA ARG A 38 -12.43 -0.28 19.73
C ARG A 38 -11.26 0.67 19.54
N ILE A 39 -11.16 1.28 18.37
CA ILE A 39 -10.04 2.17 18.05
C ILE A 39 -10.60 3.53 17.66
N ALA A 40 -10.23 4.56 18.42
CA ALA A 40 -10.59 5.95 18.15
C ALA A 40 -9.36 6.68 17.61
N LEU A 41 -9.40 7.10 16.35
CA LEU A 41 -8.32 7.87 15.74
C LEU A 41 -8.43 9.35 16.11
N ASP A 42 -7.31 9.94 16.52
CA ASP A 42 -7.14 11.39 16.71
C ASP A 42 -6.18 11.99 15.65
N GLY A 43 -5.56 11.12 14.84
CA GLY A 43 -4.73 11.54 13.73
C GLY A 43 -4.05 10.36 13.05
N ASP A 44 -3.35 10.63 11.95
CA ASP A 44 -2.58 9.58 11.29
C ASP A 44 -1.42 9.12 12.17
N GLY A 45 -1.52 7.88 12.67
CA GLY A 45 -0.60 7.29 13.64
C GLY A 45 -0.91 7.61 15.10
N THR A 46 -2.02 8.27 15.40
CA THR A 46 -2.42 8.61 16.77
C THR A 46 -3.83 8.10 17.05
N ALA A 47 -3.96 7.26 18.07
CA ALA A 47 -5.22 6.61 18.41
C ALA A 47 -5.28 6.18 19.88
N GLU A 48 -6.50 6.13 20.42
CA GLU A 48 -6.82 5.35 21.60
C GLU A 48 -7.28 3.95 21.16
N VAL A 49 -6.69 2.91 21.75
CA VAL A 49 -7.01 1.50 21.50
C VAL A 49 -7.60 0.91 22.78
N LEU A 50 -8.93 0.78 22.79
CA LEU A 50 -9.71 0.24 23.90
C LEU A 50 -9.96 -1.25 23.70
N LYS A 51 -9.58 -2.07 24.68
CA LYS A 51 -9.83 -3.52 24.69
C LYS A 51 -11.25 -3.82 25.18
N ALA A 52 -11.71 -5.05 24.93
CA ALA A 52 -12.98 -5.55 25.46
C ALA A 52 -13.03 -5.58 27.00
N ASP A 53 -11.87 -5.72 27.66
CA ASP A 53 -11.74 -5.70 29.13
C ASP A 53 -11.79 -4.28 29.74
N GLY A 54 -11.94 -3.24 28.92
CA GLY A 54 -11.97 -1.83 29.35
C GLY A 54 -10.60 -1.16 29.48
N THR A 55 -9.50 -1.91 29.30
CA THR A 55 -8.15 -1.32 29.30
C THR A 55 -7.95 -0.51 28.02
N ALA A 56 -7.49 0.73 28.18
CA ALA A 56 -7.11 1.60 27.05
C ALA A 56 -5.58 1.72 26.95
N TYR A 57 -5.09 1.71 25.71
CA TYR A 57 -3.71 2.06 25.36
C TYR A 57 -3.71 3.22 24.38
N HIS A 58 -2.73 4.11 24.52
CA HIS A 58 -2.57 5.24 23.63
C HIS A 58 -1.42 4.97 22.67
N VAL A 59 -1.69 5.17 21.39
CA VAL A 59 -0.69 5.20 20.33
C VAL A 59 -0.54 6.65 19.91
N VAL A 60 0.68 7.19 19.96
CA VAL A 60 0.98 8.57 19.55
C VAL A 60 2.10 8.52 18.53
N ASN A 61 1.85 8.98 17.30
CA ASN A 61 2.81 8.90 16.19
C ASN A 61 3.41 7.50 15.97
N PHE A 62 2.59 6.46 16.08
CA PHE A 62 2.97 5.03 16.01
C PHE A 62 3.84 4.54 17.17
N GLU A 63 3.83 5.24 18.31
CA GLU A 63 4.47 4.80 19.55
C GLU A 63 3.40 4.49 20.59
N CYS A 64 3.34 3.23 21.04
CA CYS A 64 2.33 2.79 22.01
C CYS A 64 2.83 2.85 23.46
N ASP A 65 1.93 3.17 24.39
CA ASP A 65 2.19 3.13 25.83
C ASP A 65 2.03 1.74 26.48
N CYS A 66 1.68 0.70 25.71
CA CYS A 66 1.40 -0.61 26.31
C CYS A 66 2.67 -1.27 26.88
N PRO A 67 2.54 -2.18 27.88
CA PRO A 67 3.70 -2.82 28.52
C PRO A 67 4.61 -3.60 27.56
N ASP A 68 4.06 -4.13 26.46
CA ASP A 68 4.82 -4.78 25.39
C ASP A 68 5.81 -3.79 24.74
N ARG A 69 5.35 -2.57 24.44
CA ARG A 69 6.19 -1.52 23.88
C ARG A 69 7.20 -1.00 24.90
N GLN A 70 6.75 -0.67 26.11
CA GLN A 70 7.60 -0.08 27.15
C GLN A 70 8.67 -1.04 27.68
N GLY A 71 8.34 -2.32 27.90
CA GLY A 71 9.25 -3.26 28.58
C GLY A 71 10.25 -3.95 27.66
N ARG A 72 9.91 -4.17 26.39
CA ARG A 72 10.76 -4.94 25.45
C ARG A 72 10.90 -4.31 24.07
N GLY A 73 10.42 -3.07 23.89
CA GLY A 73 10.44 -2.39 22.60
C GLY A 73 9.46 -2.95 21.58
N GLY A 74 8.52 -3.83 21.98
CA GLY A 74 7.59 -4.50 21.08
C GLY A 74 8.06 -5.87 20.57
N SER A 75 7.10 -6.74 20.28
CA SER A 75 7.35 -8.14 19.92
C SER A 75 7.60 -8.39 18.43
N TYR A 76 7.34 -7.39 17.58
CA TYR A 76 7.28 -7.54 16.12
C TYR A 76 8.20 -6.54 15.43
N ALA A 77 9.47 -6.91 15.27
CA ALA A 77 10.51 -6.04 14.71
C ALA A 77 10.60 -4.67 15.40
N GLY A 78 10.45 -4.65 16.72
CA GLY A 78 10.44 -3.41 17.48
C GLY A 78 9.11 -2.66 17.37
N HIS A 79 7.99 -3.36 17.19
CA HIS A 79 6.64 -2.81 17.27
C HIS A 79 5.74 -3.68 18.14
N CYS A 80 4.79 -3.07 18.84
CA CYS A 80 3.71 -3.83 19.49
C CYS A 80 2.54 -4.05 18.52
N LYS A 81 1.62 -4.96 18.87
CA LYS A 81 0.45 -5.25 18.02
C LYS A 81 -0.46 -4.02 17.80
N HIS A 82 -0.58 -3.14 18.78
CA HIS A 82 -1.43 -1.94 18.68
C HIS A 82 -0.89 -0.94 17.64
N GLU A 83 0.43 -0.80 17.53
CA GLU A 83 1.06 0.02 16.48
C GLU A 83 0.79 -0.56 15.09
N ILE A 84 0.84 -1.88 14.98
CA ILE A 84 0.53 -2.60 13.73
C ILE A 84 -0.95 -2.42 13.36
N TYR A 85 -1.87 -2.51 14.32
CA TYR A 85 -3.29 -2.22 14.11
C TYR A 85 -3.52 -0.79 13.61
N VAL A 86 -2.96 0.22 14.30
CA VAL A 86 -3.09 1.62 13.91
C VAL A 86 -2.45 1.90 12.55
N SER A 87 -1.39 1.17 12.17
CA SER A 87 -0.78 1.30 10.84
C SER A 87 -1.71 0.89 9.68
N GLN A 88 -2.71 0.07 9.97
CA GLN A 88 -3.74 -0.37 9.02
C GLN A 88 -4.95 0.56 8.97
N LEU A 89 -4.94 1.65 9.75
CA LEU A 89 -6.00 2.65 9.79
C LEU A 89 -5.48 4.03 9.38
N ARG A 90 -6.38 4.91 8.97
CA ARG A 90 -6.11 6.32 8.71
C ARG A 90 -7.39 7.16 8.90
N PRO A 91 -7.32 8.41 9.40
CA PRO A 91 -8.48 9.30 9.36
C PRO A 91 -8.89 9.63 7.93
N CYS A 92 -10.21 9.68 7.69
CA CYS A 92 -10.79 10.07 6.41
C CYS A 92 -10.76 11.60 6.28
N GLU A 93 -10.04 12.10 5.29
CA GLU A 93 -9.86 13.54 5.03
C GLU A 93 -11.16 14.24 4.57
N LEU A 94 -12.19 13.48 4.15
CA LEU A 94 -13.45 14.04 3.66
C LEU A 94 -14.53 14.11 4.73
N CYS A 95 -14.77 13.02 5.47
CA CYS A 95 -15.88 12.95 6.43
C CYS A 95 -15.44 12.84 7.89
N GLY A 96 -14.13 12.80 8.17
CA GLY A 96 -13.62 12.59 9.53
C GLY A 96 -13.79 11.17 10.08
N GLY A 97 -14.39 10.26 9.32
CA GLY A 97 -14.50 8.83 9.68
C GLY A 97 -13.17 8.09 9.61
N ILE A 98 -13.22 6.77 9.74
CA ILE A 98 -12.02 5.92 9.67
C ILE A 98 -11.91 5.29 8.29
N MET A 99 -10.70 5.28 7.74
CA MET A 99 -10.32 4.48 6.58
C MET A 99 -9.55 3.25 7.05
N ALA A 100 -9.97 2.07 6.62
CA ALA A 100 -9.28 0.81 6.92
C ALA A 100 -8.56 0.28 5.69
N LEU A 101 -7.39 -0.32 5.89
CA LEU A 101 -6.64 -1.00 4.84
C LEU A 101 -7.38 -2.26 4.40
N GLY A 102 -7.68 -2.36 3.11
CA GLY A 102 -8.31 -3.51 2.50
C GLY A 102 -7.64 -3.90 1.18
N GLU A 103 -8.08 -5.03 0.65
CA GLU A 103 -7.75 -5.52 -0.69
C GLU A 103 -8.92 -5.34 -1.63
N PHE A 104 -8.65 -4.86 -2.83
CA PHE A 104 -9.68 -4.47 -3.79
C PHE A 104 -9.38 -4.99 -5.17
N LEU A 105 -10.37 -5.68 -5.74
CA LEU A 105 -10.33 -6.13 -7.12
C LEU A 105 -10.64 -4.94 -8.03
N THR A 106 -9.63 -4.50 -8.78
CA THR A 106 -9.82 -3.49 -9.82
C THR A 106 -10.68 -4.04 -10.97
N ALA A 107 -11.28 -3.14 -11.77
CA ALA A 107 -12.02 -3.51 -12.99
C ALA A 107 -11.19 -4.31 -14.01
N PHE A 108 -9.87 -4.36 -13.81
CA PHE A 108 -8.92 -5.08 -14.64
C PHE A 108 -8.46 -6.42 -14.04
N GLY A 109 -9.11 -6.89 -12.97
CA GLY A 109 -8.82 -8.19 -12.34
C GLY A 109 -7.58 -8.23 -11.44
N LYS A 110 -6.97 -7.08 -11.15
CA LYS A 110 -5.82 -6.97 -10.23
C LYS A 110 -6.29 -6.62 -8.82
N THR A 111 -5.82 -7.35 -7.82
CA THR A 111 -6.00 -7.01 -6.41
C THR A 111 -4.97 -5.95 -6.02
N VAL A 112 -5.44 -4.80 -5.52
CA VAL A 112 -4.61 -3.71 -5.00
C VAL A 112 -4.96 -3.42 -3.55
N ARG A 113 -3.99 -2.87 -2.82
CA ARG A 113 -4.18 -2.47 -1.42
C ARG A 113 -4.52 -0.99 -1.35
N ARG A 114 -5.63 -0.65 -0.71
CA ARG A 114 -6.05 0.74 -0.48
C ARG A 114 -6.69 0.87 0.89
N PHE A 115 -6.60 2.08 1.43
CA PHE A 115 -7.40 2.50 2.56
C PHE A 115 -8.75 2.98 2.04
N GLU A 116 -9.85 2.54 2.64
CA GLU A 116 -11.20 2.96 2.24
C GLU A 116 -12.06 3.33 3.45
N CYS A 117 -12.80 4.42 3.31
CA CYS A 117 -13.79 4.85 4.30
C CYS A 117 -15.16 4.26 3.96
N GLU A 118 -15.67 3.37 4.81
CA GLU A 118 -17.00 2.79 4.64
C GLU A 118 -18.12 3.84 4.67
N SER A 119 -17.92 4.95 5.39
CA SER A 119 -18.96 5.97 5.56
C SER A 119 -19.20 6.84 4.33
N CYS A 120 -18.17 7.11 3.52
CA CYS A 120 -18.28 8.05 2.38
C CYS A 120 -17.66 7.52 1.07
N GLY A 121 -17.07 6.32 1.07
CA GLY A 121 -16.43 5.73 -0.10
C GLY A 121 -15.11 6.38 -0.52
N ASN A 122 -14.58 7.32 0.26
CA ASN A 122 -13.26 7.90 0.00
C ASN A 122 -12.20 6.80 0.08
N ALA A 123 -11.24 6.81 -0.85
CA ALA A 123 -10.20 5.80 -0.91
C ALA A 123 -8.82 6.41 -1.21
N ARG A 124 -7.76 5.77 -0.68
CA ARG A 124 -6.36 6.18 -0.86
C ARG A 124 -5.47 4.96 -1.06
N ASP A 125 -4.59 5.02 -2.06
CA ASP A 125 -3.66 3.92 -2.33
C ASP A 125 -2.68 3.69 -1.16
N PHE A 126 -2.41 2.42 -0.86
CA PHE A 126 -1.53 2.04 0.24
C PHE A 126 -0.11 2.63 0.11
N ASP A 127 0.47 2.55 -1.09
CA ASP A 127 1.84 3.03 -1.33
C ASP A 127 1.94 4.56 -1.26
N LEU A 128 0.86 5.27 -1.62
CA LEU A 128 0.77 6.72 -1.45
C LEU A 128 0.78 7.09 0.05
N VAL A 129 -0.07 6.44 0.85
CA VAL A 129 -0.13 6.67 2.31
C VAL A 129 1.21 6.34 2.96
N LYS A 130 1.86 5.26 2.55
CA LYS A 130 3.21 4.90 3.02
C LYS A 130 4.24 5.98 2.69
N GLY A 131 4.18 6.55 1.48
CA GLY A 131 5.03 7.66 1.04
C GLY A 131 4.82 8.91 1.89
N GLU A 132 3.58 9.32 2.10
CA GLU A 132 3.21 10.48 2.92
C GLU A 132 3.72 10.33 4.37
N ARG A 133 3.50 9.16 4.99
CA ARG A 133 4.00 8.86 6.34
C ARG A 133 5.53 8.93 6.41
N ARG A 134 6.23 8.46 5.37
CA ARG A 134 7.69 8.54 5.28
C ARG A 134 8.16 10.00 5.23
N VAL A 135 7.52 10.83 4.41
CA VAL A 135 7.82 12.26 4.29
C VAL A 135 7.55 12.99 5.61
N LYS A 136 6.45 12.68 6.30
CA LYS A 136 6.14 13.26 7.62
C LYS A 136 7.21 12.91 8.66
N ARG A 137 7.72 11.67 8.64
CA ARG A 137 8.68 11.17 9.62
C ARG A 137 10.11 11.67 9.40
N TYR A 138 10.57 11.67 8.15
CA TYR A 138 11.98 11.94 7.83
C TYR A 138 12.21 13.27 7.10
N GLY A 139 11.14 14.05 6.88
CA GLY A 139 11.17 15.26 6.06
C GLY A 139 10.98 14.97 4.56
N LYS A 140 10.78 16.04 3.79
CA LYS A 140 10.83 15.95 2.31
C LYS A 140 12.24 15.51 1.91
N PRO A 141 12.39 14.59 0.93
CA PRO A 141 13.69 14.35 0.32
C PRO A 141 14.30 15.69 -0.12
N LEU A 142 15.57 15.91 0.20
CA LEU A 142 16.28 17.18 -0.05
C LEU A 142 16.36 17.54 -1.55
N ASP A 143 16.19 16.55 -2.43
CA ASP A 143 16.12 16.74 -3.87
C ASP A 143 14.68 16.46 -4.38
N GLU A 144 14.01 17.50 -4.88
CA GLU A 144 12.74 17.36 -5.58
C GLU A 144 12.84 16.38 -6.75
N LYS A 145 14.01 16.22 -7.42
CA LYS A 145 14.19 15.22 -8.47
C LYS A 145 14.20 13.79 -7.95
N GLU A 146 14.65 13.51 -6.72
CA GLU A 146 14.59 12.16 -6.14
C GLU A 146 13.19 11.83 -5.62
N ALA A 147 12.51 12.78 -4.97
CA ALA A 147 11.12 12.60 -4.54
C ALA A 147 10.19 12.37 -5.73
N HIS A 148 10.37 13.17 -6.79
CA HIS A 148 9.62 13.07 -8.02
C HIS A 148 10.03 11.83 -8.82
N LYS A 149 11.30 11.43 -8.86
CA LYS A 149 11.71 10.16 -9.50
C LYS A 149 11.19 8.93 -8.77
N VAL A 150 11.11 8.89 -7.44
CA VAL A 150 10.64 7.68 -6.74
C VAL A 150 9.12 7.55 -6.81
N CYS A 151 8.38 8.66 -6.65
CA CYS A 151 6.92 8.65 -6.82
C CYS A 151 6.51 8.59 -8.29
N GLN A 152 7.12 9.36 -9.20
CA GLN A 152 6.83 9.20 -10.63
C GLN A 152 7.36 7.87 -11.14
N ALA A 153 8.52 7.34 -10.75
CA ALA A 153 8.90 6.00 -11.22
C ALA A 153 7.96 4.94 -10.66
N ALA A 154 7.45 5.04 -9.43
CA ALA A 154 6.43 4.11 -8.96
C ALA A 154 5.09 4.27 -9.71
N ILE A 155 4.64 5.50 -9.95
CA ILE A 155 3.41 5.80 -10.71
C ILE A 155 3.58 5.48 -12.22
N TYR A 156 4.77 5.68 -12.76
CA TYR A 156 5.13 5.41 -14.15
C TYR A 156 5.34 3.93 -14.35
N ASP A 157 6.06 3.22 -13.48
CA ASP A 157 6.22 1.76 -13.54
C ASP A 157 4.86 1.07 -13.32
N ALA A 158 4.00 1.59 -12.43
CA ALA A 158 2.62 1.11 -12.27
C ALA A 158 1.73 1.43 -13.48
N ARG A 159 1.77 2.65 -14.04
CA ARG A 159 0.96 2.99 -15.22
C ARG A 159 1.47 2.34 -16.51
N TRP A 160 2.77 2.14 -16.65
CA TRP A 160 3.40 1.69 -17.90
C TRP A 160 3.59 0.18 -17.99
N LYS A 161 4.03 -0.51 -16.93
CA LYS A 161 4.10 -1.98 -16.98
C LYS A 161 2.71 -2.62 -17.00
N ASP A 162 1.75 -2.04 -16.29
CA ASP A 162 0.38 -2.55 -16.33
C ASP A 162 -0.28 -2.23 -17.68
N ALA A 163 -0.11 -1.03 -18.26
CA ALA A 163 -0.69 -0.72 -19.56
C ALA A 163 -0.09 -1.53 -20.72
N ASP A 164 1.24 -1.72 -20.75
CA ASP A 164 1.88 -2.65 -21.70
C ASP A 164 1.27 -4.04 -21.57
N ARG A 165 1.19 -4.58 -20.34
CA ARG A 165 0.61 -5.91 -20.10
C ARG A 165 -0.84 -5.99 -20.56
N TYR A 166 -1.69 -5.02 -20.24
CA TYR A 166 -3.11 -5.04 -20.63
C TYR A 166 -3.30 -4.95 -22.13
N VAL A 167 -2.52 -4.11 -22.81
CA VAL A 167 -2.55 -4.02 -24.28
C VAL A 167 -2.17 -5.37 -24.88
N TRP A 168 -1.10 -5.99 -24.41
CA TRP A 168 -0.66 -7.27 -24.94
C TRP A 168 -1.60 -8.43 -24.60
N ASP A 169 -2.19 -8.47 -23.40
CA ASP A 169 -3.17 -9.47 -23.01
C ASP A 169 -4.47 -9.32 -23.83
N ALA A 170 -4.95 -8.10 -24.03
CA ALA A 170 -6.13 -7.84 -24.86
C ALA A 170 -5.88 -8.25 -26.32
N LEU A 171 -4.71 -7.92 -26.87
CA LEU A 171 -4.34 -8.29 -28.24
C LEU A 171 -4.07 -9.79 -28.41
N LYS A 172 -3.69 -10.50 -27.35
CA LYS A 172 -3.58 -11.96 -27.35
C LYS A 172 -4.95 -12.65 -27.52
N VAL A 173 -6.00 -12.08 -26.93
CA VAL A 173 -7.37 -12.62 -27.00
C VAL A 173 -8.11 -12.11 -28.25
N ARG A 174 -7.86 -10.85 -28.63
CA ARG A 174 -8.52 -10.13 -29.72
C ARG A 174 -7.50 -9.42 -30.59
N PRO A 175 -6.74 -10.13 -31.46
CA PRO A 175 -5.73 -9.51 -32.31
C PRO A 175 -6.32 -8.53 -33.33
N ASP A 176 -7.60 -8.69 -33.68
CA ASP A 176 -8.33 -7.85 -34.63
C ASP A 176 -8.52 -6.40 -34.17
N ILE A 177 -8.40 -6.11 -32.86
CA ILE A 177 -8.51 -4.73 -32.33
C ILE A 177 -7.19 -3.95 -32.41
N ALA A 178 -6.10 -4.56 -32.90
CA ALA A 178 -4.78 -3.93 -32.98
C ALA A 178 -4.77 -2.54 -33.66
N PRO A 179 -5.49 -2.30 -34.77
CA PRO A 179 -5.52 -0.97 -35.41
C PRO A 179 -6.12 0.10 -34.50
N ALA A 180 -7.30 -0.18 -33.93
CA ALA A 180 -7.99 0.75 -33.03
C ALA A 180 -7.23 0.96 -31.71
N MET A 181 -6.54 -0.08 -31.22
CA MET A 181 -5.69 0.00 -30.03
C MET A 181 -4.49 0.92 -30.27
N ALA A 182 -3.77 0.75 -31.38
CA ALA A 182 -2.63 1.60 -31.74
C ALA A 182 -3.02 3.07 -31.87
N GLU A 183 -4.15 3.37 -32.55
CA GLU A 183 -4.67 4.73 -32.69
C GLU A 183 -4.99 5.38 -31.33
N ARG A 184 -5.68 4.65 -30.44
CA ARG A 184 -6.00 5.13 -29.09
C ARG A 184 -4.75 5.37 -28.25
N LEU A 185 -3.73 4.53 -28.40
CA LEU A 185 -2.45 4.70 -27.70
C LEU A 185 -1.70 5.95 -28.18
N TYR A 186 -1.72 6.28 -29.48
CA TYR A 186 -1.19 7.55 -29.99
C TYR A 186 -1.95 8.76 -29.44
N GLN A 187 -3.29 8.71 -29.40
CA GLN A 187 -4.12 9.77 -28.83
C GLN A 187 -3.82 9.97 -27.33
N ALA A 188 -3.55 8.89 -26.60
CA ALA A 188 -3.13 8.91 -25.20
C ALA A 188 -1.65 9.31 -24.99
N LYS A 189 -0.93 9.67 -26.06
CA LYS A 189 0.50 10.02 -26.06
C LYS A 189 1.42 8.89 -25.56
N MET A 190 1.02 7.63 -25.74
CA MET A 190 1.79 6.42 -25.41
C MET A 190 2.56 5.89 -26.63
N ASN A 191 3.32 6.78 -27.28
CA ASN A 191 3.88 6.54 -28.63
C ASN A 191 4.71 5.25 -28.75
N ARG A 192 5.54 4.92 -27.75
CA ARG A 192 6.34 3.67 -27.76
C ARG A 192 5.46 2.43 -27.90
N LEU A 193 4.42 2.30 -27.07
CA LEU A 193 3.56 1.12 -27.07
C LEU A 193 2.69 1.07 -28.34
N ALA A 194 2.25 2.24 -28.83
CA ALA A 194 1.57 2.34 -30.11
C ALA A 194 2.45 1.84 -31.27
N ASP A 195 3.72 2.24 -31.31
CA ASP A 195 4.70 1.81 -32.32
C ASP A 195 5.00 0.31 -32.24
N GLU A 196 5.06 -0.25 -31.03
CA GLU A 196 5.27 -1.69 -30.82
C GLU A 196 4.07 -2.52 -31.27
N VAL A 197 2.84 -2.10 -30.93
CA VAL A 197 1.60 -2.74 -31.41
C VAL A 197 1.52 -2.64 -32.93
N ALA A 198 1.75 -1.45 -33.50
CA ALA A 198 1.73 -1.24 -34.94
C ALA A 198 2.79 -2.08 -35.65
N GLY A 199 4.00 -2.19 -35.09
CA GLY A 199 5.06 -3.03 -35.64
C GLY A 199 4.70 -4.52 -35.61
N ARG A 200 4.19 -5.03 -34.48
CA ARG A 200 3.88 -6.46 -34.32
C ARG A 200 2.74 -6.93 -35.23
N TYR A 201 1.79 -6.06 -35.53
CA TYR A 201 0.61 -6.38 -36.34
C TYR A 201 0.68 -5.81 -37.77
N GLY A 202 1.85 -5.34 -38.23
CA GLY A 202 2.05 -4.88 -39.61
C GLY A 202 1.25 -3.63 -39.98
N LEU A 203 0.95 -2.76 -39.02
CA LEU A 203 0.13 -1.56 -39.18
C LEU A 203 0.95 -0.30 -39.48
N LYS A 204 2.27 -0.39 -39.45
CA LYS A 204 3.13 0.70 -39.91
C LYS A 204 2.94 0.82 -41.42
N ALA A 205 2.40 1.95 -41.88
CA ALA A 205 2.42 2.27 -43.30
C ALA A 205 3.87 2.15 -43.79
N GLU A 206 4.10 1.38 -44.84
CA GLU A 206 5.40 1.27 -45.50
C GLU A 206 5.79 2.67 -46.01
N ALA A 207 6.54 3.41 -45.20
CA ALA A 207 7.32 4.55 -45.67
C ALA A 207 8.66 4.04 -46.23
N GLN A 208 8.62 3.06 -47.13
CA GLN A 208 9.77 2.55 -47.87
C GLN A 208 9.37 2.19 -49.31
N ALA A 209 9.19 3.22 -50.14
CA ALA A 209 9.46 3.19 -51.59
C ALA A 209 9.25 4.59 -52.20
N ALA A 210 10.14 5.54 -51.89
CA ALA A 210 10.38 6.75 -52.69
C ALA A 210 11.66 7.45 -52.19
N ASP A 211 12.80 6.82 -52.44
CA ASP A 211 14.07 7.48 -52.80
C ASP A 211 14.99 6.45 -53.47
#